data_AF-A0AAZ1XSP0-F1
#
_entry.id   AF-A0AAZ1XSP0-F1
#
_cell.length_a   1.000
_cell.length_b   1.000
_cell.length_c   1.000
_cell.angle_alpha   90.00
_cell.angle_beta   90.00
_cell.angle_gamma   90.00
#
_symmetry.space_group_name_H-M   'P 1'
#
loop_
_entity.id
_entity.type
_entity.pdbx_description
1 polymer ?
#
loop_
_entity_poly.entity_id
_entity_poly.type
_entity_poly.pdbx_seq_one_letter_code
_entity_poly.pdbx_strand_id
1 'polypeptide(L)'
;MPRIMIKGGVWRNTEDEILKAAVMKYGKNQWSRIASLLHRKSAKQCKARWYEWLDPSIKKTEWSREEEEKLLHLAKLMPTQWRTIAPIIGRTAAQCLEHYEYLLDKAAQRDNEEEVGDDPRKLKPGEIDPNPETKPARPDPVDMDEDELEMLSEARARLANTQGKKAKRKAREKQLEEARFS
;
A
#
# COMPACT_ATOMS: atom_id res chain seq x y z
N MET A 1 24.98 11.45 -14.22
CA MET A 1 23.81 12.30 -13.92
C MET A 1 23.03 11.67 -12.77
N PRO A 2 22.49 12.42 -11.80
CA PRO A 2 21.66 11.83 -10.75
C PRO A 2 20.40 11.23 -11.39
N ARG A 3 20.12 9.95 -11.12
CA ARG A 3 18.92 9.25 -11.59
C ARG A 3 17.71 9.87 -10.88
N ILE A 4 17.01 10.79 -11.54
CA ILE A 4 15.77 11.39 -11.02
C ILE A 4 14.70 10.29 -11.04
N MET A 5 14.54 9.56 -9.94
CA MET A 5 13.44 8.62 -9.77
C MET A 5 12.18 9.36 -9.36
N ILE A 6 11.23 9.49 -10.29
CA ILE A 6 9.88 9.96 -9.98
C ILE A 6 9.23 8.95 -9.02
N LYS A 7 8.84 9.43 -7.84
CA LYS A 7 8.23 8.62 -6.78
C LYS A 7 6.73 8.44 -7.02
N GLY A 8 6.23 7.24 -6.76
CA GLY A 8 4.81 6.88 -6.83
C GLY A 8 4.49 5.84 -7.88
N GLY A 9 3.30 5.99 -8.47
CA GLY A 9 2.75 5.02 -9.40
C GLY A 9 2.12 3.81 -8.71
N VAL A 10 1.68 2.87 -9.55
CA VAL A 10 0.98 1.66 -9.13
C VAL A 10 1.87 0.81 -8.23
N TRP A 11 1.25 0.15 -7.24
CA TRP A 11 1.91 -0.80 -6.35
C TRP A 11 2.02 -2.17 -7.03
N ARG A 12 3.19 -2.79 -6.96
CA ARG A 12 3.41 -4.19 -7.39
C ARG A 12 3.43 -5.13 -6.18
N ASN A 13 3.19 -6.42 -6.42
CA ASN A 13 3.25 -7.45 -5.37
C ASN A 13 4.60 -7.45 -4.67
N THR A 14 5.69 -7.37 -5.43
CA THR A 14 7.06 -7.28 -4.87
C THR A 14 7.21 -6.13 -3.87
N GLU A 15 6.68 -4.94 -4.20
CA GLU A 15 6.76 -3.77 -3.31
C GLU A 15 5.92 -3.98 -2.05
N ASP A 16 4.71 -4.54 -2.17
CA ASP A 16 3.82 -4.84 -1.05
C ASP A 16 4.45 -5.89 -0.10
N GLU A 17 5.09 -6.94 -0.62
CA GLU A 17 5.74 -7.97 0.20
C GLU A 17 6.96 -7.42 0.95
N ILE A 18 7.79 -6.60 0.28
CA ILE A 18 8.89 -5.89 0.95
C ILE A 18 8.34 -4.96 2.04
N LEU A 19 7.24 -4.24 1.77
CA LEU A 19 6.60 -3.35 2.73
C LEU A 19 6.11 -4.13 3.96
N LYS A 20 5.43 -5.27 3.77
CA LYS A 20 5.00 -6.15 4.87
C LYS A 20 6.18 -6.61 5.71
N ALA A 21 7.22 -7.16 5.09
CA ALA A 21 8.40 -7.66 5.79
C ALA A 21 9.15 -6.52 6.53
N ALA A 22 9.22 -5.33 5.93
CA ALA A 22 9.82 -4.16 6.55
C ALA A 22 9.00 -3.64 7.74
N VAL A 23 7.66 -3.67 7.68
CA VAL A 23 6.80 -3.34 8.83
C VAL A 23 6.95 -4.37 9.94
N MET A 24 7.08 -5.66 9.63
CA MET A 24 7.38 -6.71 10.62
C MET A 24 8.71 -6.46 11.33
N LYS A 25 9.74 -5.99 10.61
CA LYS A 25 11.06 -5.72 11.20
C LYS A 25 11.17 -4.38 11.93
N TYR A 26 10.60 -3.31 11.40
CA TYR A 26 10.83 -1.93 11.88
C TYR A 26 9.61 -1.31 12.59
N GLY A 27 8.44 -1.95 12.53
CA GLY A 27 7.20 -1.46 13.10
C GLY A 27 6.54 -0.33 12.29
N LYS A 28 5.36 0.11 12.75
CA LYS A 28 4.48 1.09 12.07
C LYS A 28 4.87 2.57 12.30
N ASN A 29 6.04 2.84 12.88
CA ASN A 29 6.51 4.20 13.22
C ASN A 29 7.77 4.64 12.45
N GLN A 30 8.44 3.73 11.73
CA GLN A 30 9.71 4.00 11.04
C GLN A 30 9.54 4.05 9.51
N TRP A 31 8.56 4.81 9.02
CA TRP A 31 8.20 4.85 7.59
C TRP A 31 9.33 5.32 6.67
N SER A 32 10.18 6.26 7.10
CA SER A 32 11.34 6.69 6.31
C SER A 32 12.35 5.57 6.12
N ARG A 33 12.53 4.72 7.15
CA ARG A 33 13.41 3.56 7.08
C ARG A 33 12.82 2.49 6.17
N ILE A 34 11.51 2.25 6.26
CA ILE A 34 10.79 1.33 5.38
C ILE A 34 10.88 1.78 3.91
N ALA A 35 10.56 3.05 3.64
CA ALA A 35 10.60 3.60 2.29
C ALA A 35 11.98 3.56 1.65
N SER A 36 13.05 3.60 2.45
CA SER A 36 14.41 3.45 1.91
C SER A 36 14.71 2.03 1.38
N LEU A 37 13.84 1.03 1.59
CA LEU A 37 13.91 -0.29 0.94
C LEU A 37 13.13 -0.32 -0.39
N LEU A 38 12.37 0.74 -0.72
CA LEU A 38 11.48 0.82 -1.88
C LEU A 38 11.86 2.04 -2.72
N HIS A 39 12.66 1.85 -3.75
CA HIS A 39 13.29 2.92 -4.54
C HIS A 39 12.31 4.00 -5.04
N ARG A 40 11.10 3.59 -5.44
CA ARG A 40 10.11 4.48 -6.06
C ARG A 40 8.97 4.87 -5.12
N LYS A 41 9.00 4.48 -3.84
CA LYS A 41 7.91 4.77 -2.89
C LYS A 41 8.41 5.65 -1.74
N SER A 42 7.71 6.74 -1.47
CA SER A 42 7.99 7.63 -0.35
C SER A 42 7.47 7.08 0.98
N ALA A 43 7.95 7.63 2.10
CA ALA A 43 7.45 7.29 3.44
C ALA A 43 5.94 7.53 3.59
N LYS A 44 5.42 8.62 3.00
CA LYS A 44 3.99 8.93 3.00
C LYS A 44 3.20 7.88 2.22
N GLN A 45 3.68 7.46 1.06
CA GLN A 45 3.07 6.42 0.23
C GLN A 45 3.10 5.06 0.93
N CYS A 46 4.22 4.66 1.54
CA CYS A 46 4.31 3.42 2.32
C CYS A 46 3.31 3.41 3.49
N LYS A 47 3.21 4.53 4.21
CA LYS A 47 2.24 4.68 5.31
C LYS A 47 0.81 4.57 4.79
N ALA A 48 0.46 5.30 3.74
CA ALA A 48 -0.87 5.26 3.14
C ALA A 48 -1.21 3.85 2.63
N ARG A 49 -0.31 3.20 1.89
CA ARG A 49 -0.49 1.83 1.41
C ARG A 49 -0.75 0.84 2.54
N TRP A 50 -0.02 0.99 3.65
CA TRP A 50 -0.24 0.16 4.82
C TRP A 50 -1.66 0.31 5.36
N TYR A 51 -2.08 1.54 5.67
CA TYR A 51 -3.38 1.79 6.32
C TYR A 51 -4.60 1.69 5.38
N GLU A 52 -4.40 1.79 4.07
CA GLU A 52 -5.48 1.69 3.08
C GLU A 52 -5.62 0.28 2.47
N TRP A 53 -4.55 -0.54 2.47
CA TRP A 53 -4.59 -1.85 1.80
C TRP A 53 -3.93 -3.01 2.57
N LEU A 54 -2.83 -2.81 3.29
CA LEU A 54 -2.04 -3.94 3.81
C LEU A 54 -2.31 -4.29 5.28
N ASP A 55 -2.87 -3.38 6.08
CA ASP A 55 -3.16 -3.67 7.48
C ASP A 55 -4.17 -4.83 7.58
N PRO A 56 -3.84 -5.94 8.28
CA PRO A 56 -4.72 -7.09 8.40
C PRO A 56 -6.10 -6.80 9.02
N SER A 57 -6.26 -5.67 9.72
CA SER A 57 -7.56 -5.24 10.23
C SER A 57 -8.54 -4.76 9.14
N ILE A 58 -8.05 -4.51 7.92
CA ILE A 58 -8.87 -4.02 6.80
C ILE A 58 -9.67 -5.19 6.23
N LYS A 59 -11.00 -5.10 6.31
CA LYS A 59 -11.90 -6.07 5.69
C LYS A 59 -11.90 -5.91 4.17
N LYS A 60 -11.50 -6.98 3.47
CA LYS A 60 -11.55 -7.09 2.00
C LYS A 60 -12.63 -8.06 1.50
N THR A 61 -13.49 -8.52 2.40
CA THR A 61 -14.64 -9.37 2.08
C THR A 61 -15.78 -8.56 1.50
N GLU A 62 -16.79 -9.22 0.95
CA GLU A 62 -18.02 -8.59 0.50
C GLU A 62 -18.70 -7.75 1.59
N TRP A 63 -19.47 -6.74 1.17
CA TRP A 63 -20.28 -5.91 2.06
C TRP A 63 -21.50 -6.69 2.53
N SER A 64 -21.73 -6.69 3.84
CA SER A 64 -22.97 -7.25 4.40
C SER A 64 -24.10 -6.22 4.34
N ARG A 65 -25.34 -6.70 4.28
CA ARG A 65 -26.54 -5.84 4.32
C ARG A 65 -26.55 -4.90 5.54
N GLU A 66 -26.13 -5.39 6.70
CA GLU A 66 -26.03 -4.58 7.92
C GLU A 66 -24.98 -3.46 7.80
N GLU A 67 -23.85 -3.73 7.15
CA GLU A 67 -22.82 -2.72 6.86
C GLU A 67 -23.35 -1.66 5.89
N GLU A 68 -24.09 -2.07 4.85
CA GLU A 68 -24.69 -1.17 3.87
C GLU A 68 -25.77 -0.26 4.46
N GLU A 69 -26.71 -0.83 5.24
CA GLU A 69 -27.77 -0.05 5.92
C GLU A 69 -27.16 0.99 6.87
N LYS A 70 -26.12 0.59 7.62
CA LYS A 70 -25.37 1.50 8.49
C LYS A 70 -24.62 2.57 7.69
N LEU A 71 -23.99 2.22 6.57
CA LEU A 71 -23.29 3.15 5.68
C LEU A 71 -24.24 4.24 5.18
N LEU A 72 -25.39 3.86 4.62
CA LEU A 72 -26.39 4.79 4.11
C LEU A 72 -26.94 5.70 5.21
N HIS A 73 -27.23 5.13 6.39
CA HIS A 73 -27.70 5.90 7.53
C HIS A 73 -26.67 6.96 7.98
N LEU A 74 -25.41 6.56 8.16
CA LEU A 74 -24.35 7.48 8.60
C LEU A 74 -23.99 8.50 7.53
N ALA A 75 -23.98 8.14 6.25
CA ALA A 75 -23.74 9.08 5.15
C ALA A 75 -24.83 10.16 5.07
N LYS A 76 -26.09 9.81 5.39
CA LYS A 76 -27.19 10.78 5.50
C LYS A 76 -27.03 11.72 6.69
N LEU A 77 -26.56 11.23 7.84
CA LEU A 77 -26.37 12.03 9.05
C LEU A 77 -25.10 12.89 9.01
N MET A 78 -24.03 12.41 8.40
CA MET A 78 -22.73 13.06 8.32
C MET A 78 -22.25 13.12 6.86
N PRO A 79 -22.82 14.02 6.04
CA PRO A 79 -22.49 14.11 4.63
C PRO A 79 -20.99 14.29 4.40
N THR A 80 -20.41 13.48 3.51
CA THR A 80 -19.00 13.49 3.06
C THR A 80 -17.93 13.29 4.14
N GLN A 81 -18.30 12.93 5.37
CA GLN A 81 -17.36 12.71 6.48
C GLN A 81 -16.81 11.27 6.55
N TRP A 82 -16.27 10.76 5.45
CA TRP A 82 -15.86 9.35 5.32
C TRP A 82 -14.80 8.91 6.32
N ARG A 83 -13.88 9.80 6.72
CA ARG A 83 -12.87 9.51 7.76
C ARG A 83 -13.49 9.32 9.15
N THR A 84 -14.65 9.93 9.41
CA THR A 84 -15.41 9.76 10.65
C THR A 84 -16.30 8.52 10.60
N ILE A 85 -16.88 8.25 9.42
CA ILE A 85 -17.78 7.10 9.19
C ILE A 85 -17.00 5.78 9.20
N ALA A 86 -15.85 5.71 8.54
CA ALA A 86 -15.07 4.50 8.33
C ALA A 86 -14.77 3.70 9.62
N PRO A 87 -14.27 4.30 10.71
CA PRO A 87 -14.04 3.59 11.97
C PRO A 87 -15.30 2.96 12.59
N ILE A 88 -16.47 3.57 12.37
CA ILE A 88 -17.75 3.09 12.93
C ILE A 88 -18.25 1.84 12.16
N ILE A 89 -17.99 1.80 10.85
CA ILE A 89 -18.36 0.67 9.98
C ILE A 89 -17.31 -0.45 10.04
N GLY A 90 -16.05 -0.11 10.30
CA GLY A 90 -14.92 -1.06 10.30
C GLY A 90 -14.37 -1.34 8.90
N ARG A 91 -14.44 -0.35 7.99
CA ARG A 91 -13.91 -0.36 6.62
C ARG A 91 -13.03 0.88 6.42
N THR A 92 -12.23 0.95 5.35
CA THR A 92 -11.46 2.18 5.06
C THR A 92 -12.38 3.29 4.52
N ALA A 93 -11.95 4.54 4.65
CA ALA A 93 -12.73 5.67 4.13
C ALA A 93 -12.90 5.60 2.59
N ALA A 94 -11.88 5.11 1.89
CA ALA A 94 -11.96 4.87 0.45
C ALA A 94 -12.99 3.79 0.10
N GLN A 95 -12.99 2.66 0.80
CA GLN A 95 -13.98 1.59 0.62
C GLN A 95 -15.40 2.10 0.87
N CYS A 96 -15.61 2.88 1.95
CA CYS A 96 -16.92 3.44 2.27
C CYS A 96 -17.44 4.38 1.17
N LEU A 97 -16.58 5.26 0.64
CA LEU A 97 -16.96 6.18 -0.44
C LEU A 97 -17.30 5.42 -1.72
N GLU A 98 -16.42 4.51 -2.16
CA GLU A 98 -16.60 3.73 -3.39
C GLU A 98 -17.88 2.87 -3.32
N HIS A 99 -18.14 2.23 -2.17
CA HIS A 99 -19.34 1.43 -2.00
C HIS A 99 -20.61 2.28 -1.91
N TYR A 100 -20.54 3.46 -1.28
CA TYR A 100 -21.67 4.38 -1.24
C TYR A 100 -22.05 4.88 -2.63
N GLU A 101 -21.06 5.27 -3.45
CA GLU A 101 -21.27 5.67 -4.84
C GLU A 101 -21.89 4.51 -5.65
N TYR A 102 -21.37 3.29 -5.50
CA TYR A 102 -21.95 2.11 -6.13
C TYR A 102 -23.43 1.87 -5.75
N LEU A 103 -23.80 2.06 -4.46
CA LEU A 103 -25.18 1.91 -4.02
C LEU A 103 -26.11 2.98 -4.61
N LEU A 104 -25.63 4.21 -4.76
CA LEU A 104 -26.38 5.28 -5.41
C LEU A 104 -26.56 5.03 -6.91
N ASP A 105 -25.49 4.65 -7.61
CA ASP A 105 -25.53 4.32 -9.03
C ASP A 105 -26.50 3.16 -9.29
N LYS A 106 -26.44 2.11 -8.46
CA LYS A 106 -27.36 0.96 -8.53
C LYS A 106 -28.82 1.33 -8.27
N ALA A 107 -29.09 2.32 -7.42
CA ALA A 107 -30.44 2.81 -7.19
C ALA A 107 -30.93 3.65 -8.38
N ALA A 108 -30.09 4.56 -8.89
CA ALA A 108 -30.41 5.39 -10.04
C ALA A 108 -30.68 4.57 -11.32
N GLN A 109 -29.91 3.52 -11.55
CA GLN A 109 -30.12 2.58 -12.66
C GLN A 109 -31.42 1.76 -12.55
N ARG A 110 -31.95 1.57 -11.34
CA ARG A 110 -33.24 0.87 -11.15
C ARG A 110 -34.42 1.80 -11.40
N ASP A 111 -34.25 3.10 -11.12
CA ASP A 111 -35.30 4.10 -11.29
C ASP A 111 -35.40 4.62 -12.73
N ASN A 112 -34.33 4.50 -13.54
CA ASN A 112 -34.32 4.78 -14.98
C ASN A 112 -34.34 3.47 -15.78
N GLU A 113 -35.45 3.14 -16.45
CA GLU A 113 -35.57 1.97 -17.36
C GLU A 113 -34.74 2.10 -18.66
N GLU A 114 -34.05 3.22 -18.88
CA GLU A 114 -33.18 3.45 -20.04
C GLU A 114 -31.70 3.29 -19.65
N GLU A 115 -30.96 2.44 -20.37
CA GLU A 115 -29.49 2.35 -20.30
C GLU A 115 -28.88 3.71 -20.70
N VAL A 116 -28.78 4.63 -19.76
CA VAL A 116 -27.91 5.80 -19.91
C VAL A 116 -26.49 5.26 -19.82
N GLY A 117 -25.86 5.08 -20.98
CA GLY A 117 -24.47 4.66 -21.10
C GLY A 117 -23.57 5.58 -20.28
N ASP A 118 -23.24 5.15 -19.06
CA ASP A 118 -22.26 5.79 -18.19
C ASP A 118 -20.95 5.87 -18.99
N ASP A 119 -20.32 7.05 -19.03
CA ASP A 119 -19.05 7.22 -19.73
C ASP A 119 -18.06 6.20 -19.15
N PRO A 120 -17.62 5.19 -19.92
CA PRO A 120 -16.77 4.11 -19.40
C PRO A 120 -15.44 4.62 -18.86
N ARG A 121 -15.11 5.89 -19.08
CA ARG A 121 -13.82 6.52 -18.77
C ARG A 121 -14.01 7.67 -17.79
N LYS A 122 -14.24 7.35 -16.51
CA LYS A 122 -14.16 8.32 -15.40
C LYS A 122 -12.77 8.99 -15.28
N LEU A 123 -11.72 8.43 -15.90
CA LEU A 123 -10.38 9.02 -16.00
C LEU A 123 -10.00 9.30 -17.46
N LYS A 124 -9.42 10.47 -17.74
CA LYS A 124 -8.95 10.79 -19.09
C LYS A 124 -7.66 10.01 -19.41
N PRO A 125 -7.47 9.56 -20.66
CA PRO A 125 -6.22 8.92 -21.07
C PRO A 125 -5.01 9.82 -20.73
N GLY A 126 -4.10 9.30 -19.90
CA GLY A 126 -2.88 10.00 -19.47
C GLY A 126 -2.92 10.61 -18.06
N GLU A 127 -4.07 10.58 -17.37
CA GLU A 127 -4.15 11.03 -15.98
C GLU A 127 -3.58 9.98 -15.00
N ILE A 128 -2.87 10.45 -13.98
CA ILE A 128 -2.32 9.62 -12.89
C ILE A 128 -3.40 9.48 -11.81
N ASP A 129 -3.70 8.24 -11.40
CA ASP A 129 -4.61 7.97 -10.28
C ASP A 129 -4.13 8.73 -9.02
N PRO A 130 -4.97 9.58 -8.40
CA PRO A 130 -4.60 10.32 -7.20
C PRO A 130 -4.41 9.44 -5.96
N ASN A 131 -5.02 8.24 -5.91
CA ASN A 131 -5.04 7.35 -4.74
C ASN A 131 -4.64 5.89 -5.08
N PRO A 132 -3.47 5.63 -5.69
CA PRO A 132 -3.06 4.29 -6.10
C PRO A 132 -2.86 3.35 -4.91
N GLU A 133 -2.67 3.86 -3.70
CA GLU A 133 -2.56 3.08 -2.47
C GLU A 133 -3.83 2.28 -2.13
N THR A 134 -4.98 2.66 -2.68
CA THR A 134 -6.28 2.01 -2.44
C THR A 134 -6.55 0.85 -3.39
N LYS A 135 -5.75 0.68 -4.45
CA LYS A 135 -5.99 -0.29 -5.52
C LYS A 135 -5.22 -1.60 -5.32
N PRO A 136 -5.70 -2.75 -5.84
CA PRO A 136 -4.93 -3.98 -5.82
C PRO A 136 -3.54 -3.83 -6.42
N ALA A 137 -2.56 -4.57 -5.88
CA ALA A 137 -1.24 -4.61 -6.46
C ALA A 137 -1.25 -5.32 -7.83
N ARG A 138 -0.41 -4.85 -8.74
CA ARG A 138 -0.17 -5.55 -10.01
C ARG A 138 0.67 -6.80 -9.75
N PRO A 139 0.34 -7.94 -10.39
CA PRO A 139 1.21 -9.11 -10.39
C PRO A 139 2.59 -8.76 -10.93
N ASP A 140 3.61 -9.44 -10.42
CA ASP A 140 4.98 -9.26 -10.87
C ASP A 140 5.14 -9.82 -12.30
N PRO A 141 5.88 -9.15 -13.20
CA PRO A 141 6.18 -9.69 -14.51
C PRO A 141 7.04 -10.95 -14.39
N VAL A 142 6.93 -11.86 -15.35
CA VAL A 142 7.75 -13.09 -15.40
C VAL A 142 9.24 -12.75 -15.50
N ASP A 143 9.56 -11.76 -16.32
CA ASP A 143 10.90 -11.21 -16.47
C ASP A 143 10.97 -9.89 -15.68
N MET A 144 11.53 -9.96 -14.48
CA MET A 144 11.75 -8.79 -13.62
C MET A 144 12.96 -8.01 -14.12
N ASP A 145 12.84 -6.69 -14.16
CA ASP A 145 13.95 -5.84 -14.55
C ASP A 145 15.06 -5.82 -13.47
N GLU A 146 16.23 -5.31 -13.86
CA GLU A 146 17.39 -5.21 -12.97
C GLU A 146 17.09 -4.39 -11.71
N ASP A 147 16.26 -3.34 -11.83
CA ASP A 147 15.89 -2.48 -10.70
C ASP A 147 15.07 -3.26 -9.66
N GLU A 148 14.15 -4.12 -10.08
CA GLU A 148 13.34 -4.97 -9.20
C GLU A 148 14.17 -6.07 -8.53
N LEU A 149 15.05 -6.70 -9.28
CA LEU A 149 15.96 -7.72 -8.76
C LEU A 149 16.94 -7.11 -7.74
N GLU A 150 17.50 -5.94 -8.04
CA GLU A 150 18.37 -5.20 -7.12
C GLU A 150 17.62 -4.82 -5.85
N MET A 151 16.40 -4.27 -5.97
CA MET A 151 15.54 -3.94 -4.82
C MET A 151 15.25 -5.16 -3.93
N LEU A 152 14.93 -6.30 -4.52
CA LEU A 152 14.71 -7.54 -3.78
C LEU A 152 15.98 -8.00 -3.05
N SER A 153 17.13 -7.93 -3.72
CA SER A 153 18.41 -8.32 -3.13
C SER A 153 18.80 -7.42 -1.95
N GLU A 154 18.61 -6.11 -2.09
CA GLU A 154 18.89 -5.13 -1.04
C GLU A 154 17.94 -5.31 0.15
N ALA A 155 16.65 -5.50 -0.13
CA ALA A 155 15.64 -5.75 0.89
C ALA A 155 15.98 -6.99 1.71
N ARG A 156 16.32 -8.12 1.06
CA ARG A 156 16.75 -9.36 1.74
C ARG A 156 17.97 -9.11 2.63
N ALA A 157 19.02 -8.49 2.11
CA ALA A 157 20.24 -8.22 2.87
C ALA A 157 19.98 -7.32 4.10
N ARG A 158 19.17 -6.28 3.93
CA ARG A 158 18.83 -5.34 5.01
C ARG A 158 17.91 -5.95 6.05
N LEU A 159 16.96 -6.80 5.63
CA LEU A 159 16.08 -7.53 6.54
C LEU A 159 16.84 -8.62 7.32
N ALA A 160 17.88 -9.22 6.76
CA ALA A 160 18.75 -10.16 7.49
C ALA A 160 19.72 -9.47 8.47
N ASN A 161 20.17 -8.25 8.17
CA ASN A 161 21.18 -7.59 8.99
C ASN A 161 20.63 -7.09 10.35
N THR A 162 21.17 -7.61 11.46
CA THR A 162 20.87 -7.19 12.84
C THR A 162 22.06 -6.50 13.52
N GLN A 163 23.25 -6.51 12.91
CA GLN A 163 24.48 -6.05 13.52
C GLN A 163 24.84 -4.62 13.10
N GLY A 164 25.16 -3.78 14.10
CA GLY A 164 25.69 -2.44 13.88
C GLY A 164 27.17 -2.43 13.46
N LYS A 165 27.68 -1.27 13.02
CA LYS A 165 29.06 -1.09 12.55
C LYS A 165 30.12 -1.61 13.54
N LYS A 166 29.94 -1.32 14.84
CA LYS A 166 30.87 -1.75 15.91
C LYS A 166 30.94 -3.28 16.04
N ALA A 167 29.80 -3.97 15.98
CA ALA A 167 29.76 -5.43 16.09
C ALA A 167 30.44 -6.10 14.90
N LYS A 168 30.19 -5.61 13.68
CA LYS A 168 30.85 -6.10 12.46
C LYS A 168 32.36 -5.88 12.50
N ARG A 169 32.81 -4.70 12.95
CA ARG A 169 34.24 -4.39 13.09
C ARG A 169 34.91 -5.34 14.09
N LYS A 170 34.31 -5.53 15.27
CA LYS A 170 34.84 -6.44 16.30
C LYS A 170 34.90 -7.89 15.81
N ALA A 171 33.90 -8.36 15.07
CA ALA A 171 33.92 -9.71 14.49
C ALA A 171 35.06 -9.89 13.48
N ARG A 172 35.31 -8.89 12.62
CA ARG A 172 36.43 -8.90 11.67
C ARG A 172 37.79 -8.86 12.38
N GLU A 173 37.93 -8.03 13.42
CA GLU A 173 39.16 -7.98 14.24
C GLU A 173 39.45 -9.34 14.87
N LYS A 174 38.44 -10.00 15.45
CA LYS A 174 38.59 -11.35 16.04
C LYS A 174 39.04 -12.40 15.02
N GLN A 175 38.47 -12.39 13.82
CA GLN A 175 38.86 -13.33 12.75
C GLN A 175 40.31 -13.10 12.29
N LEU A 176 40.73 -11.84 12.18
CA LEU A 176 42.12 -11.50 11.84
C LEU A 176 43.09 -11.92 12.94
N GLU A 177 42.68 -11.80 14.21
CA GLU A 177 43.46 -12.25 15.35
C GLU A 177 43.60 -13.77 15.36
N GLU A 178 42.50 -14.53 15.19
CA GLU A 178 42.51 -15.99 15.06
C GLU A 178 43.40 -16.46 13.91
N ALA A 179 43.28 -15.84 12.73
CA ALA A 179 44.10 -16.15 11.56
C ALA A 179 45.59 -15.79 11.73
N ARG A 180 45.92 -14.89 12.65
CA ARG A 180 47.31 -14.56 12.98
C ARG A 180 47.95 -15.61 13.90
N PHE A 181 47.13 -16.34 14.67
CA PHE A 181 47.58 -17.37 15.61
C PHE A 181 47.52 -18.79 15.04
N SER A 182 47.00 -18.96 13.81
CA SER A 182 47.02 -20.21 13.03
C SER A 182 48.17 -20.24 12.03
#